data_AF-A0A8D0DC35-F1
#
_entry.id   AF-A0A8D0DC35-F1
#
_cell.length_a   1.000
_cell.length_b   1.000
_cell.length_c   1.000
_cell.angle_alpha   90.00
_cell.angle_beta   90.00
_cell.angle_gamma   90.00
#
_symmetry.space_group_name_H-M   'P 1'
#
loop_
_entity.id
_entity.type
_entity.pdbx_description
1 polymer ?
#
loop_
_entity_poly.entity_id
_entity_poly.type
_entity_poly.pdbx_seq_one_letter_code
_entity_poly.pdbx_strand_id
1 'polypeptide(L)'
;MAYVRETCGCCDCEKHCGALDIVFVIDSSESVGLTNFTLEKNFVINTINKLGSMASDPCTRVGVVQFSHNGTFEAIRLNDPNINSMADFKTAVKELKWIAGGTFTPSALKFAYDTLIRDGKRAQAKVSVVVITDGRYDPRDDEDLLYLCNNGVVVNAIGVGDMFQKKQDDNILGSIACNKKERVTGMKRYTDLVADDFIEKMETVLCPNPEIVCPDLPCKSEPDVAPCVQRPVDLVFLLDGSERLGMENFRHVPEFVKEVAGRLGLAQSETDRMRARLALIEFGKENETHVAFTLTRDSSVIADSLKRLPYLESSSSVGSAIINTIDNILGRENARQTRRNAEISFVFITDGITDSKNLDEAVSAMRRAQIVSTVVATRSDIDQKVLMKLAMDDVNAIFKGKDFSALLRSSLFDRFIQWVC
;
A
#
# COMPACT_ATOMS: atom_id res chain seq x y z
N MET A 1 22.20 -24.57 -9.45
CA MET A 1 20.94 -24.54 -10.21
C MET A 1 20.24 -23.25 -9.84
N ALA A 2 20.13 -22.31 -10.76
CA ALA A 2 19.36 -21.09 -10.55
C ALA A 2 17.88 -21.47 -10.67
N TYR A 3 17.14 -21.41 -9.57
CA TYR A 3 15.71 -21.62 -9.58
C TYR A 3 15.04 -20.37 -10.17
N VAL A 4 14.52 -20.50 -11.38
CA VAL A 4 13.60 -19.51 -11.95
C VAL A 4 12.29 -19.66 -11.18
N ARG A 5 11.88 -18.61 -10.45
CA ARG A 5 10.58 -18.52 -9.80
C ARG A 5 9.52 -18.31 -10.89
N GLU A 6 8.89 -19.39 -11.35
CA GLU A 6 7.67 -19.29 -12.14
C GLU A 6 6.50 -19.05 -11.17
N THR A 7 6.19 -17.78 -10.95
CA THR A 7 5.00 -17.31 -10.24
C THR A 7 3.76 -17.59 -11.08
N CYS A 8 3.02 -18.65 -10.75
CA CYS A 8 1.60 -18.73 -11.08
C CYS A 8 0.82 -18.19 -9.87
N GLY A 9 0.94 -16.87 -9.64
CA GLY A 9 0.08 -16.16 -8.70
C GLY A 9 -1.35 -16.12 -9.23
N CYS A 10 -2.34 -15.90 -8.35
CA CYS A 10 -3.64 -15.40 -8.77
C CYS A 10 -3.40 -14.32 -9.83
N CYS A 11 -4.08 -14.43 -10.96
CA CYS A 11 -4.01 -13.47 -12.04
C CYS A 11 -4.14 -12.08 -11.41
N ASP A 12 -3.07 -11.26 -11.42
CA ASP A 12 -3.16 -9.87 -10.99
C ASP A 12 -4.11 -9.20 -11.97
N CYS A 13 -5.39 -9.22 -11.63
CA CYS A 13 -6.41 -8.65 -12.47
C CYS A 13 -6.25 -7.13 -12.37
N GLU A 14 -5.83 -6.53 -13.47
CA GLU A 14 -5.68 -5.10 -13.54
C GLU A 14 -7.07 -4.46 -13.68
N LYS A 15 -7.27 -3.35 -12.98
CA LYS A 15 -8.44 -2.52 -13.20
C LYS A 15 -8.18 -1.66 -14.42
N HIS A 16 -8.86 -1.98 -15.51
CA HIS A 16 -8.87 -1.18 -16.70
C HIS A 16 -10.07 -0.25 -16.67
N CYS A 17 -9.79 1.05 -16.67
CA CYS A 17 -10.80 2.01 -17.03
C CYS A 17 -10.88 1.98 -18.56
N GLY A 18 -12.10 1.92 -19.12
CA GLY A 18 -12.28 2.17 -20.55
C GLY A 18 -11.67 3.51 -20.95
N ALA A 19 -11.53 3.80 -22.26
CA ALA A 19 -10.83 4.99 -22.75
C ALA A 19 -11.14 6.27 -21.93
N LEU A 20 -10.17 6.70 -21.12
CA LEU A 20 -10.32 7.78 -20.15
C LEU A 20 -9.12 8.72 -20.28
N ASP A 21 -9.39 10.01 -20.44
CA ASP A 21 -8.38 11.05 -20.48
C ASP A 21 -8.57 11.91 -19.22
N ILE A 22 -7.57 11.90 -18.33
CA ILE A 22 -7.60 12.61 -17.05
C ILE A 22 -6.69 13.82 -17.15
N VAL A 23 -7.18 15.01 -16.80
CA VAL A 23 -6.37 16.22 -16.72
C VAL A 23 -6.41 16.77 -15.30
N PHE A 24 -5.25 16.90 -14.67
CA PHE A 24 -5.14 17.60 -13.40
C PHE A 24 -4.80 19.07 -13.66
N VAL A 25 -5.55 19.98 -13.07
CA VAL A 25 -5.26 21.41 -13.06
C VAL A 25 -4.86 21.77 -11.63
N ILE A 26 -3.57 22.04 -11.41
CA ILE A 26 -2.96 22.21 -10.08
C ILE A 26 -2.52 23.66 -9.87
N ASP A 27 -2.71 24.16 -8.66
CA ASP A 27 -2.51 25.56 -8.31
C ASP A 27 -1.08 25.76 -7.80
N SER A 28 -0.33 26.61 -8.50
CA SER A 28 1.08 26.93 -8.22
C SER A 28 1.22 28.38 -7.76
N SER A 29 0.13 29.00 -7.30
CA SER A 29 0.10 30.38 -6.80
C SER A 29 0.94 30.57 -5.53
N GLU A 30 1.14 31.84 -5.17
CA GLU A 30 1.91 32.21 -3.98
C GLU A 30 1.23 31.75 -2.68
N SER A 31 -0.10 31.77 -2.61
CA SER A 31 -0.87 31.40 -1.41
C SER A 31 -0.82 29.90 -1.11
N VAL A 32 -0.65 29.07 -2.14
CA VAL A 32 -0.40 27.63 -1.98
C VAL A 32 0.97 27.42 -1.33
N GLY A 33 2.03 27.99 -1.90
CA GLY A 33 3.41 27.83 -1.41
C GLY A 33 4.05 26.48 -1.79
N LEU A 34 5.39 26.45 -1.80
CA LEU A 34 6.20 25.31 -2.29
C LEU A 34 5.86 23.97 -1.61
N THR A 35 5.65 23.97 -0.30
CA THR A 35 5.37 22.74 0.47
C THR A 35 4.02 22.13 0.07
N ASN A 36 2.98 22.95 -0.05
CA ASN A 36 1.65 22.47 -0.44
C ASN A 36 1.61 22.08 -1.91
N PHE A 37 2.29 22.82 -2.79
CA PHE A 37 2.45 22.43 -4.19
C PHE A 37 3.12 21.05 -4.33
N THR A 38 4.07 20.72 -3.47
CA THR A 38 4.67 19.38 -3.44
C THR A 38 3.65 18.29 -3.05
N LEU A 39 2.71 18.59 -2.15
CA LEU A 39 1.61 17.68 -1.79
C LEU A 39 0.62 17.50 -2.94
N GLU A 40 0.31 18.55 -3.71
CA GLU A 40 -0.51 18.44 -4.92
C GLU A 40 0.13 17.52 -5.96
N LYS A 41 1.43 17.68 -6.22
CA LYS A 41 2.18 16.78 -7.11
C LYS A 41 2.11 15.31 -6.65
N ASN A 42 2.28 15.09 -5.35
CA ASN A 42 2.19 13.74 -4.78
C ASN A 42 0.77 13.16 -4.90
N PHE A 43 -0.26 13.98 -4.72
CA PHE A 43 -1.64 13.56 -4.94
C PHE A 43 -1.90 13.11 -6.39
N VAL A 44 -1.43 13.88 -7.37
CA VAL A 44 -1.51 13.51 -8.80
C VAL A 44 -0.85 12.15 -9.03
N ILE A 45 0.38 11.97 -8.55
CA ILE A 45 1.14 10.73 -8.70
C ILE A 45 0.43 9.54 -8.03
N ASN A 46 -0.06 9.72 -6.81
CA ASN A 46 -0.67 8.64 -6.03
C ASN A 46 -2.03 8.22 -6.58
N THR A 47 -2.84 9.18 -7.04
CA THR A 47 -4.13 8.91 -7.69
C THR A 47 -3.94 8.07 -8.94
N ILE A 48 -2.97 8.43 -9.77
CA ILE A 48 -2.67 7.73 -11.01
C ILE A 48 -2.04 6.36 -10.77
N ASN A 49 -1.19 6.21 -9.75
CA ASN A 49 -0.70 4.91 -9.32
C ASN A 49 -1.82 3.95 -8.92
N LYS A 50 -2.81 4.46 -8.19
CA LYS A 50 -3.93 3.65 -7.71
C LYS A 50 -4.84 3.20 -8.84
N LEU A 51 -4.99 4.01 -9.90
CA LEU A 51 -5.75 3.66 -11.10
C LEU A 51 -5.09 2.55 -11.96
N GLY A 52 -3.83 2.19 -11.69
CA GLY A 52 -3.20 0.96 -12.19
C GLY A 52 -2.91 0.86 -13.70
N SER A 53 -3.39 1.76 -14.56
CA SER A 53 -3.50 1.49 -16.00
C SER A 53 -3.01 2.63 -16.92
N MET A 54 -1.72 3.01 -16.82
CA MET A 54 -1.10 3.89 -17.84
C MET A 54 -0.32 3.13 -18.93
N ALA A 55 -0.18 1.81 -18.83
CA ALA A 55 0.88 1.08 -19.56
C ALA A 55 0.43 0.25 -20.78
N SER A 56 -0.81 0.35 -21.27
CA SER A 56 -1.20 -0.28 -22.56
C SER A 56 -2.40 0.40 -23.22
N ASP A 57 -2.32 0.76 -24.50
CA ASP A 57 -3.47 1.25 -25.29
C ASP A 57 -4.49 0.10 -25.44
N PRO A 58 -5.79 0.25 -25.09
CA PRO A 58 -6.56 1.48 -24.94
C PRO A 58 -6.84 1.94 -23.49
N CYS A 59 -5.80 2.14 -22.67
CA CYS A 59 -5.97 2.58 -21.27
C CYS A 59 -5.85 4.10 -21.05
N THR A 60 -5.84 4.52 -19.79
CA THR A 60 -5.94 5.91 -19.32
C THR A 60 -4.77 6.79 -19.79
N ARG A 61 -5.06 7.99 -20.33
CA ARG A 61 -4.04 9.03 -20.60
C ARG A 61 -4.15 10.12 -19.55
N VAL A 62 -3.01 10.68 -19.13
CA VAL A 62 -2.98 11.67 -18.07
C VAL A 62 -2.21 12.91 -18.51
N GLY A 63 -2.82 14.07 -18.28
CA GLY A 63 -2.20 15.37 -18.46
C GLY A 63 -2.22 16.16 -17.16
N VAL A 64 -1.31 17.11 -17.04
CA VAL A 64 -1.22 18.02 -15.89
C VAL A 64 -1.04 19.42 -16.42
N VAL A 65 -1.78 20.38 -15.87
CA VAL A 65 -1.59 21.81 -16.07
C VAL A 65 -1.29 22.42 -14.71
N GLN A 66 -0.13 23.03 -14.56
CA GLN A 66 0.10 23.93 -13.45
C GLN A 66 -0.10 25.37 -13.87
N PHE A 67 -0.63 26.19 -12.97
CA PHE A 67 -0.88 27.60 -13.24
C PHE A 67 -0.53 28.47 -12.02
N SER A 68 -0.16 29.73 -12.27
CA SER A 68 -0.25 30.78 -11.25
C SER A 68 -0.91 32.04 -11.82
N HIS A 69 -0.16 32.95 -12.44
CA HIS A 69 -0.65 34.21 -12.99
C HIS A 69 -0.65 34.22 -14.53
N ASN A 70 -1.11 35.32 -15.12
CA ASN A 70 -1.21 35.47 -16.57
C ASN A 70 0.07 35.05 -17.31
N GLY A 71 -0.07 34.14 -18.28
CA GLY A 71 1.02 33.66 -19.12
C GLY A 71 1.93 32.60 -18.47
N THR A 72 1.65 32.17 -17.24
CA THR A 72 2.47 31.16 -16.53
C THR A 72 1.73 29.83 -16.39
N PHE A 73 1.53 29.18 -17.53
CA PHE A 73 0.93 27.85 -17.63
C PHE A 73 1.97 26.86 -18.13
N GLU A 74 2.27 25.83 -17.33
CA GLU A 74 3.09 24.71 -17.78
C GLU A 74 2.21 23.46 -17.87
N ALA A 75 2.41 22.67 -18.93
CA ALA A 75 1.58 21.50 -19.19
C ALA A 75 2.39 20.27 -19.54
N ILE A 76 1.98 19.16 -18.94
CA ILE A 76 2.24 17.80 -19.39
C ILE A 76 1.03 17.38 -20.23
N ARG A 77 1.24 17.16 -21.53
CA ARG A 77 0.14 16.89 -22.47
C ARG A 77 -0.32 15.43 -22.40
N LEU A 78 -1.60 15.20 -22.70
CA LEU A 78 -2.19 13.85 -22.78
C LEU A 78 -1.52 12.93 -23.81
N ASN A 79 -0.95 13.50 -24.85
CA ASN A 79 -0.31 12.82 -25.98
C ASN A 79 1.19 13.15 -26.08
N ASP A 80 1.85 13.43 -24.96
CA ASP A 80 3.29 13.71 -24.95
C ASP A 80 4.07 12.47 -25.40
N PRO A 81 4.81 12.52 -26.52
CA PRO A 81 5.53 11.37 -27.04
C PRO A 81 6.68 10.90 -26.14
N ASN A 82 7.10 11.71 -25.16
CA ASN A 82 8.15 11.37 -24.21
C ASN A 82 7.61 10.69 -22.95
N ILE A 83 6.28 10.60 -22.79
CA ILE A 83 5.63 10.04 -21.60
C ILE A 83 4.85 8.80 -22.01
N ASN A 84 5.57 7.68 -22.08
CA ASN A 84 5.01 6.39 -22.52
C ASN A 84 4.85 5.40 -21.36
N SER A 85 5.26 5.78 -20.14
CA SER A 85 5.17 4.93 -18.97
C SER A 85 4.77 5.71 -17.71
N MET A 86 4.32 4.96 -16.71
CA MET A 86 4.07 5.48 -15.36
C MET A 86 5.32 6.09 -14.73
N ALA A 87 6.50 5.54 -15.00
CA ALA A 87 7.76 6.06 -14.49
C ALA A 87 8.09 7.43 -15.10
N ASP A 88 7.90 7.58 -16.41
CA ASP A 88 8.15 8.84 -17.12
C ASP A 88 7.20 9.93 -16.65
N PHE A 89 5.91 9.61 -16.52
CA PHE A 89 4.91 10.54 -16.02
C PHE A 89 5.24 11.02 -14.60
N LYS A 90 5.60 10.10 -13.69
CA LYS A 90 6.03 10.45 -12.33
C LYS A 90 7.22 11.40 -12.34
N THR A 91 8.17 11.18 -13.24
CA THR A 91 9.38 11.99 -13.35
C THR A 91 9.01 13.40 -13.84
N ALA A 92 8.23 13.49 -14.93
CA ALA A 92 7.74 14.76 -15.46
C ALA A 92 6.96 15.57 -14.42
N VAL A 93 6.05 14.94 -13.68
CA VAL A 93 5.30 15.62 -12.61
C VAL A 93 6.22 16.11 -11.49
N LYS A 94 7.21 15.30 -11.06
CA LYS A 94 8.15 15.71 -10.01
C LYS A 94 8.98 16.92 -10.42
N GLU A 95 9.36 17.02 -11.68
CA GLU A 95 10.17 18.11 -12.25
C GLU A 95 9.44 19.45 -12.35
N LEU A 96 8.11 19.47 -12.29
CA LEU A 96 7.33 20.72 -12.22
C LEU A 96 7.81 21.57 -11.04
N LYS A 97 8.20 22.81 -11.35
CA LYS A 97 8.68 23.79 -10.38
C LYS A 97 7.55 24.70 -9.95
N TRP A 98 7.50 24.99 -8.66
CA TRP A 98 6.56 25.97 -8.12
C TRP A 98 6.84 27.34 -8.75
N ILE A 99 5.79 27.97 -9.29
CA ILE A 99 5.91 29.21 -10.06
C ILE A 99 5.79 30.43 -9.13
N ALA A 100 4.86 30.38 -8.17
CA ALA A 100 4.42 31.52 -7.36
C ALA A 100 3.76 32.64 -8.19
N GLY A 101 3.07 33.57 -7.51
CA GLY A 101 2.36 34.70 -8.10
C GLY A 101 0.85 34.68 -7.81
N GLY A 102 0.06 35.22 -8.73
CA GLY A 102 -1.40 35.25 -8.62
C GLY A 102 -2.07 33.89 -8.88
N THR A 103 -3.40 33.90 -8.93
CA THR A 103 -4.23 32.69 -9.11
C THR A 103 -5.23 32.92 -10.25
N PHE A 104 -4.84 32.56 -11.48
CA PHE A 104 -5.63 32.78 -12.70
C PHE A 104 -6.37 31.49 -13.08
N THR A 105 -7.29 31.09 -12.20
CA THR A 105 -8.03 29.83 -12.35
C THR A 105 -8.90 29.80 -13.61
N PRO A 106 -9.81 30.76 -13.88
CA PRO A 106 -10.57 30.78 -15.14
C PRO A 106 -9.69 30.63 -16.40
N SER A 107 -8.60 31.39 -16.50
CA SER A 107 -7.65 31.28 -17.62
C SER A 107 -6.99 29.91 -17.69
N ALA A 108 -6.65 29.30 -16.55
CA ALA A 108 -6.08 27.95 -16.50
C ALA A 108 -7.05 26.88 -17.01
N LEU A 109 -8.35 26.99 -16.70
CA LEU A 109 -9.38 26.09 -17.20
C LEU A 109 -9.50 26.15 -18.72
N LYS A 110 -9.47 27.37 -19.28
CA LYS A 110 -9.45 27.58 -20.72
C LYS A 110 -8.19 27.03 -21.38
N PHE A 111 -7.02 27.29 -20.80
CA PHE A 111 -5.76 26.76 -21.29
C PHE A 111 -5.72 25.22 -21.28
N ALA A 112 -6.20 24.60 -20.20
CA ALA A 112 -6.30 23.15 -20.09
C ALA A 112 -7.19 22.56 -21.17
N TYR A 113 -8.33 23.19 -21.44
CA TYR A 113 -9.20 22.76 -22.52
C TYR A 113 -8.56 22.91 -23.90
N ASP A 114 -8.10 24.12 -24.23
CA ASP A 114 -7.61 24.44 -25.57
C ASP A 114 -6.33 23.68 -25.92
N THR A 115 -5.47 23.43 -24.93
CA THR A 115 -4.13 22.86 -25.17
C THR A 115 -4.08 21.34 -24.98
N LEU A 116 -4.82 20.79 -24.01
CA LEU A 116 -4.77 19.35 -23.71
C LEU A 116 -5.99 18.63 -24.25
N ILE A 117 -7.19 19.20 -24.10
CA ILE A 117 -8.44 18.45 -24.34
C ILE A 117 -8.91 18.58 -25.78
N ARG A 118 -9.04 19.79 -26.32
CA ARG A 118 -9.64 20.05 -27.63
C ARG A 118 -8.95 19.28 -28.74
N ASP A 119 -7.61 19.38 -28.76
CA ASP A 119 -6.77 18.82 -29.83
C ASP A 119 -6.07 17.52 -29.40
N GLY A 120 -6.06 17.19 -28.11
CA GLY A 120 -5.34 16.04 -27.54
C GLY A 120 -6.21 14.88 -27.02
N LYS A 121 -7.53 15.07 -26.87
CA LYS A 121 -8.43 13.99 -26.41
C LYS A 121 -8.63 12.91 -27.46
N ARG A 122 -8.82 11.67 -27.02
CA ARG A 122 -9.24 10.58 -27.92
C ARG A 122 -10.72 10.69 -28.26
N ALA A 123 -11.08 10.36 -29.50
CA ALA A 123 -12.44 10.52 -30.02
C ALA A 123 -13.52 9.73 -29.23
N GLN A 124 -13.15 8.60 -28.62
CA GLN A 124 -14.05 7.75 -27.83
C GLN A 124 -13.77 7.81 -26.33
N ALA A 125 -12.82 8.66 -25.89
CA ALA A 125 -12.49 8.74 -24.47
C ALA A 125 -13.41 9.69 -23.71
N LYS A 126 -13.77 9.30 -22.49
CA LYS A 126 -14.35 10.22 -21.51
C LYS A 126 -13.24 11.14 -21.01
N VAL A 127 -13.54 12.43 -20.86
CA VAL A 127 -12.57 13.40 -20.32
C VAL A 127 -12.99 13.78 -18.90
N SER A 128 -12.09 13.57 -17.94
CA SER A 128 -12.27 13.96 -16.56
C SER A 128 -11.19 14.98 -16.17
N VAL A 129 -11.60 16.11 -15.61
CA VAL A 129 -10.72 17.15 -15.10
C VAL A 129 -10.81 17.21 -13.59
N VAL A 130 -9.67 17.22 -12.91
CA VAL A 130 -9.56 17.42 -11.47
C VAL A 130 -8.87 18.75 -11.23
N VAL A 131 -9.58 19.71 -10.67
CA VAL A 131 -9.06 21.04 -10.36
C VAL A 131 -8.74 21.10 -8.87
N ILE A 132 -7.52 21.48 -8.51
CA ILE A 132 -7.07 21.69 -7.13
C ILE A 132 -6.74 23.16 -6.98
N THR A 133 -7.28 23.81 -5.95
CA THR A 133 -7.01 25.23 -5.67
C THR A 133 -7.37 25.57 -4.23
N ASP A 134 -6.79 26.65 -3.69
CA ASP A 134 -7.32 27.32 -2.50
C ASP A 134 -8.45 28.32 -2.84
N GLY A 135 -8.83 28.32 -4.12
CA GLY A 135 -10.03 28.82 -4.79
C GLY A 135 -10.38 30.28 -4.56
N ARG A 136 -9.36 31.07 -4.26
CA ARG A 136 -9.34 32.49 -4.60
C ARG A 136 -8.74 32.60 -5.98
N TYR A 137 -9.40 33.30 -6.89
CA TYR A 137 -8.78 33.66 -8.16
C TYR A 137 -8.68 35.18 -8.28
N ASP A 138 -7.73 35.64 -9.09
CA ASP A 138 -7.46 37.06 -9.27
C ASP A 138 -8.62 37.73 -10.00
N PRO A 139 -9.20 38.85 -9.50
CA PRO A 139 -10.28 39.55 -10.18
C PRO A 139 -9.92 40.09 -11.58
N ARG A 140 -8.62 40.13 -11.92
CA ARG A 140 -8.13 40.50 -13.25
C ARG A 140 -8.23 39.36 -14.27
N ASP A 141 -8.52 38.14 -13.83
CA ASP A 141 -8.82 37.01 -14.71
C ASP A 141 -10.28 37.14 -15.18
N ASP A 142 -10.45 37.60 -16.42
CA ASP A 142 -11.74 37.93 -17.04
C ASP A 142 -12.33 36.76 -17.85
N GLU A 143 -11.68 35.59 -17.82
CA GLU A 143 -12.18 34.37 -18.46
C GLU A 143 -13.31 33.71 -17.63
N ASP A 144 -14.03 32.77 -18.25
CA ASP A 144 -15.21 32.13 -17.64
C ASP A 144 -14.86 30.87 -16.83
N LEU A 145 -15.30 30.81 -15.56
CA LEU A 145 -15.17 29.62 -14.71
C LEU A 145 -15.92 28.39 -15.26
N LEU A 146 -16.94 28.60 -16.11
CA LEU A 146 -17.74 27.54 -16.71
C LEU A 146 -17.16 27.01 -18.03
N TYR A 147 -15.97 27.45 -18.44
CA TYR A 147 -15.40 27.11 -19.76
C TYR A 147 -15.34 25.60 -20.04
N LEU A 148 -15.02 24.77 -19.03
CA LEU A 148 -14.99 23.31 -19.19
C LEU A 148 -16.38 22.67 -19.26
N CYS A 149 -17.39 23.29 -18.66
CA CYS A 149 -18.72 22.72 -18.47
C CYS A 149 -19.51 22.57 -19.76
N ASN A 150 -19.26 23.44 -20.72
CA ASN A 150 -19.97 23.47 -22.00
C ASN A 150 -19.40 22.48 -23.03
N ASN A 151 -18.35 21.73 -22.68
CA ASN A 151 -17.53 21.01 -23.64
C ASN A 151 -17.49 19.48 -23.46
N GLY A 152 -18.48 18.92 -22.76
CA GLY A 152 -18.61 17.47 -22.55
C GLY A 152 -17.53 16.88 -21.63
N VAL A 153 -17.00 17.71 -20.73
CA VAL A 153 -15.95 17.34 -19.77
C VAL A 153 -16.58 17.15 -18.38
N VAL A 154 -16.13 16.12 -17.67
CA VAL A 154 -16.51 15.91 -16.25
C VAL A 154 -15.51 16.65 -15.39
N VAL A 155 -15.94 17.67 -14.65
CA VAL A 155 -15.05 18.44 -13.76
C VAL A 155 -15.32 18.09 -12.30
N ASN A 156 -14.26 17.77 -11.56
CA ASN A 156 -14.25 17.63 -10.11
C ASN A 156 -13.37 18.76 -9.53
N ALA A 157 -13.89 19.49 -8.55
CA ALA A 157 -13.18 20.59 -7.91
C ALA A 157 -12.80 20.21 -6.48
N ILE A 158 -11.54 20.40 -6.13
CA ILE A 158 -11.00 20.18 -4.79
C ILE A 158 -10.54 21.53 -4.24
N GLY A 159 -11.26 22.01 -3.23
CA GLY A 159 -10.90 23.23 -2.50
C GLY A 159 -10.16 22.89 -1.22
N VAL A 160 -9.01 23.53 -0.99
CA VAL A 160 -8.19 23.29 0.21
C VAL A 160 -8.02 24.57 1.02
N GLY A 161 -8.27 24.51 2.33
CA GLY A 161 -8.02 25.60 3.26
C GLY A 161 -9.28 26.21 3.86
N ASP A 162 -9.30 27.54 4.01
CA ASP A 162 -10.38 28.29 4.69
C ASP A 162 -11.57 28.62 3.79
N MET A 163 -11.58 28.13 2.54
CA MET A 163 -12.61 28.36 1.53
C MET A 163 -14.04 28.12 2.02
N PHE A 164 -14.27 27.05 2.78
CA PHE A 164 -15.62 26.69 3.27
C PHE A 164 -16.10 27.57 4.44
N GLN A 165 -15.30 28.54 4.88
CA GLN A 165 -15.70 29.51 5.90
C GLN A 165 -16.34 30.76 5.26
N LYS A 166 -16.18 30.97 3.95
CA LYS A 166 -16.72 32.12 3.22
C LYS A 166 -17.70 31.65 2.15
N LYS A 167 -18.98 32.04 2.28
CA LYS A 167 -20.05 31.70 1.31
C LYS A 167 -19.77 32.07 -0.15
N GLN A 168 -18.86 33.01 -0.42
CA GLN A 168 -18.49 33.39 -1.79
C GLN A 168 -17.60 32.33 -2.46
N ASP A 169 -16.70 31.70 -1.71
CA ASP A 169 -15.69 30.77 -2.22
C ASP A 169 -16.32 29.40 -2.55
N ASP A 170 -17.37 29.01 -1.81
CA ASP A 170 -18.21 27.84 -2.11
C ASP A 170 -18.90 27.93 -3.50
N ASN A 171 -19.25 29.14 -3.94
CA ASN A 171 -19.89 29.36 -5.24
C ASN A 171 -18.87 29.26 -6.39
N ILE A 172 -17.59 29.57 -6.13
CA ILE A 172 -16.52 29.48 -7.13
C ILE A 172 -16.22 28.01 -7.45
N LEU A 173 -15.97 27.19 -6.43
CA LEU A 173 -15.75 25.74 -6.64
C LEU A 173 -16.97 25.06 -7.25
N GLY A 174 -18.16 25.48 -6.83
CA GLY A 174 -19.41 25.05 -7.45
C GLY A 174 -19.45 25.36 -8.95
N SER A 175 -19.04 26.58 -9.34
CA SER A 175 -18.98 26.98 -10.75
C SER A 175 -17.95 26.16 -11.53
N ILE A 176 -16.74 25.97 -10.99
CA ILE A 176 -15.70 25.12 -11.59
C ILE A 176 -16.22 23.68 -11.81
N ALA A 177 -16.94 23.14 -10.83
CA ALA A 177 -17.57 21.82 -10.88
C ALA A 177 -18.90 21.81 -11.66
N CYS A 178 -19.17 22.82 -12.51
CA CYS A 178 -20.35 22.90 -13.36
C CYS A 178 -21.68 22.92 -12.59
N ASN A 179 -21.70 23.61 -11.46
CA ASN A 179 -22.80 23.73 -10.52
C ASN A 179 -23.27 22.39 -9.92
N LYS A 180 -22.40 21.37 -9.92
CA LYS A 180 -22.65 20.05 -9.33
C LYS A 180 -21.96 19.91 -7.98
N LYS A 181 -22.73 20.12 -6.91
CA LYS A 181 -22.21 20.11 -5.53
C LYS A 181 -21.57 18.79 -5.14
N GLU A 182 -22.04 17.68 -5.68
CA GLU A 182 -21.50 16.33 -5.45
C GLU A 182 -20.07 16.14 -6.00
N ARG A 183 -19.62 17.04 -6.89
CA ARG A 183 -18.27 17.04 -7.48
C ARG A 183 -17.33 18.07 -6.86
N VAL A 184 -17.79 18.76 -5.82
CA VAL A 184 -16.97 19.66 -5.01
C VAL A 184 -16.53 18.89 -3.76
N THR A 185 -15.23 18.80 -3.55
CA THR A 185 -14.67 18.26 -2.32
C THR A 185 -13.92 19.35 -1.58
N GLY A 186 -14.25 19.51 -0.30
CA GLY A 186 -13.57 20.44 0.59
C GLY A 186 -12.61 19.78 1.55
N MET A 187 -11.46 20.42 1.74
CA MET A 187 -10.42 19.97 2.65
C MET A 187 -9.93 21.10 3.53
N LYS A 188 -9.52 20.76 4.75
CA LYS A 188 -8.94 21.73 5.68
C LYS A 188 -7.46 21.94 5.43
N ARG A 189 -6.74 20.89 4.98
CA ARG A 189 -5.28 20.90 4.82
C ARG A 189 -4.86 20.16 3.56
N TYR A 190 -3.76 20.60 2.95
CA TYR A 190 -3.14 19.91 1.81
C TYR A 190 -2.64 18.50 2.13
N THR A 191 -2.37 18.20 3.40
CA THR A 191 -2.02 16.85 3.86
C THR A 191 -3.15 15.85 3.65
N ASP A 192 -4.39 16.32 3.60
CA ASP A 192 -5.57 15.45 3.43
C ASP A 192 -5.70 14.96 1.98
N LEU A 193 -5.07 15.65 1.01
CA LEU A 193 -5.01 15.22 -0.39
C LEU A 193 -4.27 13.90 -0.55
N VAL A 194 -3.24 13.66 0.26
CA VAL A 194 -2.39 12.47 0.15
C VAL A 194 -2.83 11.33 1.08
N ALA A 195 -4.00 11.46 1.72
CA ALA A 195 -4.56 10.40 2.56
C ALA A 195 -5.12 9.26 1.69
N ASP A 196 -4.84 8.02 2.08
CA ASP A 196 -5.24 6.81 1.33
C ASP A 196 -6.76 6.75 1.09
N ASP A 197 -7.56 7.03 2.13
CA ASP A 197 -9.03 7.01 2.04
C ASP A 197 -9.56 8.01 0.97
N PHE A 198 -8.90 9.16 0.81
CA PHE A 198 -9.29 10.14 -0.19
C PHE A 198 -8.87 9.72 -1.60
N ILE A 199 -7.67 9.15 -1.74
CA ILE A 199 -7.18 8.61 -3.01
C ILE A 199 -8.09 7.48 -3.51
N GLU A 200 -8.56 6.60 -2.62
CA GLU A 200 -9.53 5.53 -2.94
C GLU A 200 -10.90 6.08 -3.38
N LYS A 201 -11.37 7.14 -2.72
CA LYS A 201 -12.57 7.85 -3.17
C LYS A 201 -12.37 8.43 -4.57
N MET A 202 -11.22 9.05 -4.84
CA MET A 202 -10.92 9.63 -6.16
C MET A 202 -10.77 8.59 -7.26
N GLU A 203 -10.17 7.43 -6.97
CA GLU A 203 -10.14 6.27 -7.87
C GLU A 203 -11.55 5.90 -8.33
N THR A 204 -12.48 5.79 -7.38
CA THR A 204 -13.88 5.44 -7.64
C THR A 204 -14.62 6.52 -8.44
N VAL A 205 -14.34 7.80 -8.17
CA VAL A 205 -14.95 8.94 -8.89
C VAL A 205 -14.45 9.02 -10.34
N LEU A 206 -13.16 8.81 -10.55
CA LEU A 206 -12.54 8.88 -11.87
C LEU A 206 -12.86 7.63 -12.72
N CYS A 207 -13.00 6.48 -12.07
CA CYS A 207 -13.25 5.19 -12.71
C CYS A 207 -14.34 4.41 -11.98
N PRO A 208 -15.63 4.76 -12.17
CA PRO A 208 -16.72 4.17 -11.40
C PRO A 208 -17.03 2.72 -11.76
N ASN A 209 -16.79 2.32 -13.02
CA ASN A 209 -17.05 0.98 -13.53
C ASN A 209 -15.78 0.44 -14.21
N PRO A 210 -14.76 0.02 -13.45
CA PRO A 210 -13.56 -0.57 -14.03
C PRO A 210 -13.89 -1.94 -14.64
N GLU A 211 -13.37 -2.20 -15.83
CA GLU A 211 -13.28 -3.54 -16.39
C GLU A 211 -12.12 -4.25 -15.71
N ILE A 212 -12.41 -5.37 -15.06
CA ILE A 212 -11.38 -6.18 -14.40
C ILE A 212 -10.84 -7.13 -15.45
N VAL A 213 -9.67 -6.82 -16.00
CA VAL A 213 -9.01 -7.67 -16.99
C VAL A 213 -8.01 -8.55 -16.25
N CYS A 214 -8.28 -9.83 -16.24
CA CYS A 214 -7.35 -10.83 -15.76
C CYS A 214 -6.61 -11.41 -16.97
N PRO A 215 -5.30 -11.64 -16.89
CA PRO A 215 -4.58 -12.34 -17.96
C PRO A 215 -5.24 -13.69 -18.29
N ASP A 216 -5.50 -13.92 -19.58
CA ASP A 216 -6.02 -15.18 -20.13
C ASP A 216 -4.94 -16.27 -20.04
N LEU A 217 -4.72 -16.79 -18.83
CA LEU A 217 -4.14 -18.11 -18.64
C LEU A 217 -5.28 -19.13 -18.66
N PRO A 218 -5.08 -20.31 -19.29
CA PRO A 218 -6.07 -21.37 -19.20
C PRO A 218 -6.26 -21.75 -17.73
N CYS A 219 -7.32 -21.22 -17.14
CA CYS A 219 -7.85 -21.71 -15.88
C CYS A 219 -8.29 -23.15 -16.15
N LYS A 220 -7.42 -24.10 -15.81
CA LYS A 220 -7.89 -25.46 -15.55
C LYS A 220 -9.02 -25.31 -14.54
N SER A 221 -10.20 -25.80 -14.92
CA SER A 221 -11.34 -26.03 -14.04
C SER A 221 -10.82 -26.52 -12.70
N GLU A 222 -10.96 -25.69 -11.67
CA GLU A 222 -10.41 -25.86 -10.32
C GLU A 222 -9.04 -26.55 -10.29
N PRO A 223 -7.92 -25.82 -10.18
CA PRO A 223 -6.81 -26.46 -9.51
C PRO A 223 -7.24 -26.61 -8.06
N ASP A 224 -7.20 -27.84 -7.52
CA ASP A 224 -6.73 -28.04 -6.15
C ASP A 224 -5.75 -26.90 -5.87
N VAL A 225 -6.12 -25.95 -5.00
CA VAL A 225 -5.33 -24.75 -4.70
C VAL A 225 -3.89 -25.21 -4.64
N ALA A 226 -3.07 -24.82 -5.63
CA ALA A 226 -1.69 -25.26 -5.66
C ALA A 226 -1.15 -24.86 -4.28
N PRO A 227 -0.74 -25.81 -3.42
CA PRO A 227 -0.37 -25.47 -2.06
C PRO A 227 0.68 -24.38 -2.16
N CYS A 228 0.41 -23.24 -1.51
CA CYS A 228 1.24 -22.02 -1.54
C CYS A 228 2.73 -22.38 -1.50
N VAL A 229 3.06 -23.42 -0.74
CA VAL A 229 4.38 -24.00 -0.66
C VAL A 229 4.45 -25.32 -1.44
N GLN A 230 4.95 -25.32 -2.68
CA GLN A 230 5.35 -26.57 -3.37
C GLN A 230 6.68 -27.16 -2.82
N ARG A 231 7.01 -26.83 -1.58
CA ARG A 231 8.20 -27.23 -0.84
C ARG A 231 7.84 -27.43 0.64
N PRO A 232 8.62 -28.18 1.44
CA PRO A 232 8.33 -28.28 2.85
C PRO A 232 8.72 -26.95 3.52
N VAL A 233 7.81 -26.34 4.27
CA VAL A 233 8.08 -25.13 5.05
C VAL A 233 7.76 -25.36 6.51
N ASP A 234 8.73 -25.15 7.39
CA ASP A 234 8.51 -25.18 8.83
C ASP A 234 8.50 -23.72 9.32
N LEU A 235 7.29 -23.18 9.53
CA LEU A 235 7.06 -21.77 9.85
C LEU A 235 6.83 -21.60 11.35
N VAL A 236 7.59 -20.72 11.98
CA VAL A 236 7.57 -20.46 13.41
C VAL A 236 7.18 -19.02 13.66
N PHE A 237 6.07 -18.81 14.36
CA PHE A 237 5.65 -17.51 14.84
C PHE A 237 6.34 -17.21 16.18
N LEU A 238 7.02 -16.06 16.25
CA LEU A 238 7.54 -15.50 17.48
C LEU A 238 6.70 -14.27 17.84
N LEU A 239 5.80 -14.46 18.80
CA LEU A 239 4.86 -13.46 19.27
C LEU A 239 5.44 -12.71 20.48
N ASP A 240 5.49 -11.40 20.36
CA ASP A 240 5.87 -10.49 21.45
C ASP A 240 4.74 -10.42 22.49
N GLY A 241 4.99 -10.97 23.68
CA GLY A 241 4.06 -10.96 24.82
C GLY A 241 4.18 -9.71 25.69
N SER A 242 4.79 -8.63 25.18
CA SER A 242 5.04 -7.44 25.98
C SER A 242 3.79 -6.59 26.24
N GLU A 243 3.80 -5.90 27.38
CA GLU A 243 2.75 -4.92 27.73
C GLU A 243 2.52 -3.85 26.64
N ARG A 244 3.57 -3.53 25.88
CA ARG A 244 3.53 -2.51 24.83
C ARG A 244 2.73 -2.95 23.61
N LEU A 245 2.79 -4.24 23.25
CA LEU A 245 1.94 -4.80 22.20
C LEU A 245 0.48 -4.50 22.52
N GLY A 246 0.09 -4.78 23.77
CA GLY A 246 -1.22 -4.49 24.33
C GLY A 246 -2.26 -5.56 24.00
N MET A 247 -3.20 -5.75 24.93
CA MET A 247 -4.22 -6.80 24.85
C MET A 247 -5.19 -6.63 23.67
N GLU A 248 -5.40 -5.40 23.18
CA GLU A 248 -6.20 -5.09 21.98
C GLU A 248 -5.58 -5.68 20.70
N ASN A 249 -4.25 -5.65 20.61
CA ASN A 249 -3.51 -6.17 19.47
C ASN A 249 -3.34 -7.69 19.57
N PHE A 250 -3.03 -8.16 20.78
CA PHE A 250 -2.83 -9.58 21.08
C PHE A 250 -4.04 -10.44 20.69
N ARG A 251 -5.26 -9.97 20.95
CA ARG A 251 -6.52 -10.69 20.64
C ARG A 251 -6.76 -10.94 19.15
N HIS A 252 -6.04 -10.27 18.24
CA HIS A 252 -6.11 -10.53 16.79
C HIS A 252 -5.10 -11.59 16.31
N VAL A 253 -4.07 -11.90 17.10
CA VAL A 253 -3.03 -12.86 16.69
C VAL A 253 -3.56 -14.28 16.50
N PRO A 254 -4.46 -14.81 17.36
CA PRO A 254 -5.07 -16.12 17.13
C PRO A 254 -5.81 -16.25 15.80
N GLU A 255 -6.47 -15.18 15.35
CA GLU A 255 -7.16 -15.14 14.06
C GLU A 255 -6.15 -15.13 12.91
N PHE A 256 -5.13 -14.27 13.01
CA PHE A 256 -4.04 -14.20 12.02
C PHE A 256 -3.35 -15.55 11.81
N VAL A 257 -2.94 -16.23 12.88
CA VAL A 257 -2.27 -17.54 12.77
C VAL A 257 -3.20 -18.60 12.15
N LYS A 258 -4.51 -18.57 12.45
CA LYS A 258 -5.49 -19.48 11.82
C LYS A 258 -5.64 -19.23 10.33
N GLU A 259 -5.75 -17.97 9.92
CA GLU A 259 -5.84 -17.61 8.50
C GLU A 259 -4.59 -18.03 7.74
N VAL A 260 -3.39 -17.83 8.32
CA VAL A 260 -2.14 -18.31 7.72
C VAL A 260 -2.13 -19.84 7.59
N ALA A 261 -2.54 -20.56 8.63
CA ALA A 261 -2.64 -22.03 8.58
C ALA A 261 -3.59 -22.52 7.48
N GLY A 262 -4.71 -21.83 7.28
CA GLY A 262 -5.68 -22.11 6.22
C GLY A 262 -5.10 -21.88 4.83
N ARG A 263 -4.39 -20.76 4.61
CA ARG A 263 -3.85 -20.38 3.29
C ARG A 263 -2.60 -21.15 2.88
N LEU A 264 -1.69 -21.44 3.81
CA LEU A 264 -0.47 -22.19 3.51
C LEU A 264 -0.72 -23.67 3.22
N GLY A 265 -1.79 -24.22 3.81
CA GLY A 265 -2.07 -25.66 3.77
C GLY A 265 -1.12 -26.45 4.65
N LEU A 266 -1.66 -27.13 5.66
CA LEU A 266 -0.87 -27.93 6.60
C LEU A 266 -0.44 -29.28 6.01
N ALA A 267 0.74 -29.74 6.42
CA ALA A 267 1.31 -31.02 6.03
C ALA A 267 0.37 -32.19 6.33
N GLN A 268 0.28 -33.13 5.39
CA GLN A 268 -0.56 -34.32 5.58
C GLN A 268 0.13 -35.39 6.43
N SER A 269 1.47 -35.42 6.42
CA SER A 269 2.29 -36.36 7.17
C SER A 269 3.60 -35.72 7.64
N GLU A 270 4.33 -36.39 8.53
CA GLU A 270 5.65 -35.92 9.01
C GLU A 270 6.70 -35.82 7.90
N THR A 271 6.51 -36.56 6.80
CA THR A 271 7.45 -36.61 5.66
C THR A 271 6.95 -35.85 4.44
N ASP A 272 5.84 -35.13 4.57
CA ASP A 272 5.27 -34.30 3.51
C ASP A 272 6.31 -33.27 3.02
N ARG A 273 6.50 -33.21 1.70
CA ARG A 273 7.50 -32.36 1.04
C ARG A 273 6.90 -31.14 0.37
N MET A 274 5.61 -30.88 0.54
CA MET A 274 4.84 -29.94 -0.30
C MET A 274 3.91 -29.03 0.52
N ARG A 275 4.09 -28.93 1.84
CA ARG A 275 3.15 -28.24 2.74
C ARG A 275 3.80 -27.71 4.01
N ALA A 276 3.10 -26.86 4.74
CA ALA A 276 3.62 -26.20 5.93
C ALA A 276 3.42 -27.00 7.24
N ARG A 277 4.34 -26.85 8.19
CA ARG A 277 4.09 -27.12 9.63
C ARG A 277 4.27 -25.82 10.38
N LEU A 278 3.46 -25.61 11.41
CA LEU A 278 3.44 -24.37 12.17
C LEU A 278 3.87 -24.59 13.61
N ALA A 279 4.60 -23.63 14.16
CA ALA A 279 4.84 -23.49 15.59
C ALA A 279 4.52 -22.06 16.02
N LEU A 280 4.13 -21.87 17.29
CA LEU A 280 3.92 -20.55 17.87
C LEU A 280 4.54 -20.51 19.26
N ILE A 281 5.31 -19.45 19.49
CA ILE A 281 5.98 -19.16 20.75
C ILE A 281 5.67 -17.71 21.09
N GLU A 282 5.27 -17.47 22.32
CA GLU A 282 5.17 -16.15 22.89
C GLU A 282 6.41 -15.89 23.75
N PHE A 283 7.02 -14.71 23.62
CA PHE A 283 8.21 -14.34 24.36
C PHE A 283 8.02 -13.05 25.16
N GLY A 284 8.56 -13.04 26.37
CA GLY A 284 8.61 -11.90 27.26
C GLY A 284 10.06 -11.47 27.55
N LYS A 285 10.37 -11.27 28.83
CA LYS A 285 11.73 -10.97 29.31
C LYS A 285 12.69 -12.16 29.12
N GLU A 286 13.96 -11.92 29.42
CA GLU A 286 14.99 -12.96 29.36
C GLU A 286 14.61 -14.19 30.22
N ASN A 287 14.57 -15.38 29.59
CA ASN A 287 14.11 -16.66 30.15
C ASN A 287 12.59 -16.82 30.39
N GLU A 288 11.76 -15.91 29.87
CA GLU A 288 10.31 -16.03 29.91
C GLU A 288 9.78 -16.27 28.49
N THR A 289 9.66 -17.54 28.11
CA THR A 289 9.08 -17.97 26.85
C THR A 289 7.95 -18.97 27.10
N HIS A 290 6.85 -18.81 26.39
CA HIS A 290 5.72 -19.72 26.42
C HIS A 290 5.55 -20.37 25.03
N VAL A 291 5.70 -21.69 24.96
CA VAL A 291 5.48 -22.45 23.73
C VAL A 291 4.00 -22.82 23.65
N ALA A 292 3.26 -22.15 22.78
CA ALA A 292 1.84 -22.43 22.58
C ALA A 292 1.62 -23.79 21.90
N PHE A 293 2.43 -24.07 20.88
CA PHE A 293 2.54 -25.37 20.24
C PHE A 293 3.86 -25.46 19.46
N THR A 294 4.46 -26.65 19.46
CA THR A 294 5.64 -26.97 18.65
C THR A 294 5.24 -27.21 17.19
N LEU A 295 6.22 -27.47 16.32
CA LEU A 295 5.98 -27.75 14.90
C LEU A 295 4.95 -28.86 14.73
N THR A 296 3.75 -28.47 14.31
CA THR A 296 2.61 -29.36 14.15
C THR A 296 1.93 -29.15 12.81
N ARG A 297 1.22 -30.19 12.40
CA ARG A 297 0.35 -30.23 11.23
C ARG A 297 -1.12 -30.37 11.59
N ASP A 298 -1.42 -30.56 12.88
CA ASP A 298 -2.78 -30.79 13.36
C ASP A 298 -3.47 -29.45 13.59
N SER A 299 -4.47 -29.17 12.74
CA SER A 299 -5.30 -27.96 12.83
C SER A 299 -6.04 -27.85 14.16
N SER A 300 -6.39 -28.98 14.79
CA SER A 300 -7.09 -29.03 16.07
C SER A 300 -6.17 -28.60 17.21
N VAL A 301 -4.92 -29.09 17.20
CA VAL A 301 -3.87 -28.66 18.16
C VAL A 301 -3.63 -27.16 18.03
N ILE A 302 -3.49 -26.66 16.80
CA ILE A 302 -3.31 -25.22 16.55
C ILE A 302 -4.52 -24.44 17.09
N ALA A 303 -5.74 -24.82 16.69
CA ALA A 303 -6.94 -24.11 17.08
C ALA A 303 -7.17 -24.10 18.60
N ASP A 304 -6.91 -25.20 19.29
CA ASP A 304 -7.14 -25.33 20.73
C ASP A 304 -6.04 -24.67 21.56
N SER A 305 -4.78 -24.73 21.13
CA SER A 305 -3.70 -23.97 21.77
C SER A 305 -3.92 -22.46 21.61
N LEU A 306 -4.36 -22.00 20.44
CA LEU A 306 -4.65 -20.59 20.21
C LEU A 306 -5.81 -20.04 21.06
N LYS A 307 -6.81 -20.87 21.39
CA LYS A 307 -7.91 -20.47 22.31
C LYS A 307 -7.43 -20.26 23.76
N ARG A 308 -6.35 -20.94 24.16
CA ARG A 308 -5.82 -20.93 25.53
C ARG A 308 -4.51 -20.15 25.64
N LEU A 309 -4.13 -19.43 24.59
CA LEU A 309 -2.89 -18.68 24.56
C LEU A 309 -2.94 -17.61 25.68
N PRO A 310 -2.05 -17.68 26.69
CA PRO A 310 -1.97 -16.64 27.71
C PRO A 310 -1.43 -15.35 27.10
N TYR A 311 -1.66 -14.22 27.74
CA TYR A 311 -0.95 -12.98 27.41
C TYR A 311 0.06 -12.72 28.53
N LEU A 312 1.35 -12.69 28.21
CA LEU A 312 2.41 -12.68 29.23
C LEU A 312 2.49 -11.38 30.04
N GLU A 313 2.08 -10.24 29.46
CA GLU A 313 2.21 -8.91 30.11
C GLU A 313 3.64 -8.66 30.63
N SER A 314 4.65 -8.92 29.80
CA SER A 314 6.06 -8.85 30.20
C SER A 314 6.82 -7.73 29.47
N SER A 315 8.16 -7.71 29.59
CA SER A 315 9.02 -6.95 28.68
C SER A 315 9.29 -7.74 27.39
N SER A 316 9.99 -7.16 26.41
CA SER A 316 10.32 -7.84 25.15
C SER A 316 11.82 -8.13 25.05
N SER A 317 12.19 -9.41 24.93
CA SER A 317 13.56 -9.87 24.66
C SER A 317 13.62 -10.83 23.48
N VAL A 318 13.61 -10.28 22.26
CA VAL A 318 13.59 -11.06 21.02
C VAL A 318 14.86 -11.89 20.80
N GLY A 319 16.03 -11.39 21.23
CA GLY A 319 17.31 -12.08 21.02
C GLY A 319 17.33 -13.45 21.72
N SER A 320 16.96 -13.48 23.00
CA SER A 320 16.87 -14.72 23.78
C SER A 320 15.78 -15.65 23.25
N ALA A 321 14.65 -15.10 22.78
CA ALA A 321 13.56 -15.87 22.18
C ALA A 321 14.01 -16.61 20.91
N ILE A 322 14.78 -15.96 20.03
CA ILE A 322 15.33 -16.57 18.81
C ILE A 322 16.23 -17.76 19.16
N ILE A 323 17.18 -17.58 20.09
CA ILE A 323 18.10 -18.64 20.50
C ILE A 323 17.34 -19.82 21.11
N ASN A 324 16.38 -19.53 22.01
CA ASN A 324 15.54 -20.55 22.63
C ASN A 324 14.72 -21.34 21.58
N THR A 325 14.20 -20.66 20.56
CA THR A 325 13.44 -21.26 19.46
C THR A 325 14.31 -22.20 18.63
N ILE A 326 15.51 -21.76 18.26
CA ILE A 326 16.46 -22.57 17.49
C ILE A 326 16.82 -23.84 18.27
N ASP A 327 17.02 -23.72 19.58
CA ASP A 327 17.50 -24.82 20.41
C ASP A 327 16.40 -25.83 20.76
N ASN A 328 15.19 -25.35 21.08
CA ASN A 328 14.11 -26.18 21.62
C ASN A 328 13.01 -26.55 20.62
N ILE A 329 12.77 -25.71 19.59
CA ILE A 329 11.71 -25.95 18.60
C ILE A 329 12.26 -26.53 17.31
N LEU A 330 13.38 -25.98 16.80
CA LEU A 330 14.01 -26.53 15.60
C LEU A 330 14.88 -27.75 15.94
N GLY A 331 15.52 -27.73 17.12
CA GLY A 331 16.45 -28.75 17.58
C GLY A 331 17.79 -28.70 16.84
N ARG A 332 18.89 -29.08 17.53
CA ARG A 332 20.24 -29.13 16.94
C ARG A 332 20.62 -30.53 16.46
N GLU A 333 21.32 -30.59 15.33
CA GLU A 333 21.99 -31.78 14.80
C GLU A 333 21.16 -33.08 14.85
N ASN A 334 21.45 -33.96 15.82
CA ASN A 334 20.87 -35.29 15.97
C ASN A 334 19.44 -35.29 16.58
N ALA A 335 18.98 -34.15 17.10
CA ALA A 335 17.63 -33.94 17.64
C ALA A 335 16.81 -32.94 16.81
N ARG A 336 17.19 -32.71 15.55
CA ARG A 336 16.52 -31.78 14.64
C ARG A 336 15.05 -32.21 14.44
N GLN A 337 14.13 -31.34 14.84
CA GLN A 337 12.68 -31.54 14.68
C GLN A 337 12.17 -31.03 13.32
N THR A 338 12.95 -30.22 12.61
CA THR A 338 12.59 -29.72 11.28
C THR A 338 12.73 -30.80 10.20
N ARG A 339 11.87 -30.70 9.18
CA ARG A 339 11.87 -31.63 8.04
C ARG A 339 13.15 -31.45 7.21
N ARG A 340 13.63 -32.54 6.62
CA ARG A 340 14.77 -32.48 5.68
C ARG A 340 14.39 -31.62 4.48
N ASN A 341 15.30 -30.73 4.09
CA ASN A 341 15.13 -29.76 3.00
C ASN A 341 13.95 -28.80 3.18
N ALA A 342 13.42 -28.68 4.40
CA ALA A 342 12.41 -27.68 4.68
C ALA A 342 13.05 -26.31 4.80
N GLU A 343 12.42 -25.32 4.18
CA GLU A 343 12.70 -23.92 4.46
C GLU A 343 12.19 -23.59 5.87
N ILE A 344 13.04 -22.96 6.67
CA ILE A 344 12.69 -22.56 8.03
C ILE A 344 12.38 -21.07 7.97
N SER A 345 11.14 -20.70 8.29
CA SER A 345 10.68 -19.32 8.23
C SER A 345 10.27 -18.83 9.62
N PHE A 346 10.85 -17.73 10.07
CA PHE A 346 10.48 -17.06 11.31
C PHE A 346 9.61 -15.86 10.99
N VAL A 347 8.48 -15.77 11.66
CA VAL A 347 7.55 -14.64 11.57
C VAL A 347 7.48 -13.97 12.93
N PHE A 348 8.12 -12.81 13.05
CA PHE A 348 8.11 -11.99 14.25
C PHE A 348 6.87 -11.12 14.28
N ILE A 349 6.09 -11.19 15.35
CA ILE A 349 4.89 -10.38 15.59
C ILE A 349 5.20 -9.48 16.78
N THR A 350 5.45 -8.19 16.55
CA THR A 350 5.96 -7.25 17.57
C THR A 350 5.41 -5.83 17.41
N ASP A 351 5.56 -4.98 18.42
CA ASP A 351 5.35 -3.53 18.33
C ASP A 351 6.61 -2.79 17.80
N GLY A 352 7.72 -3.51 17.62
CA GLY A 352 8.96 -2.97 17.07
C GLY A 352 9.89 -2.31 18.09
N ILE A 353 9.61 -2.40 19.40
CA ILE A 353 10.53 -1.98 20.46
C ILE A 353 10.82 -3.17 21.39
N THR A 354 12.06 -3.64 21.35
CA THR A 354 12.54 -4.78 22.15
C THR A 354 13.93 -4.49 22.72
N ASP A 355 14.29 -5.18 23.80
CA ASP A 355 15.69 -5.23 24.26
C ASP A 355 16.57 -5.77 23.12
N SER A 356 17.67 -5.06 22.83
CA SER A 356 18.64 -5.42 21.81
C SER A 356 19.77 -6.33 22.31
N LYS A 357 19.74 -6.72 23.59
CA LYS A 357 20.69 -7.69 24.14
C LYS A 357 20.66 -9.00 23.34
N ASN A 358 21.85 -9.52 23.03
CA ASN A 358 22.07 -10.74 22.27
C ASN A 358 21.43 -10.76 20.86
N LEU A 359 20.92 -9.64 20.35
CA LEU A 359 20.27 -9.57 19.04
C LEU A 359 21.26 -9.90 17.91
N ASP A 360 22.49 -9.41 17.98
CA ASP A 360 23.51 -9.68 16.96
C ASP A 360 23.93 -11.15 16.93
N GLU A 361 23.99 -11.79 18.10
CA GLU A 361 24.25 -13.23 18.21
C GLU A 361 23.07 -14.04 17.64
N ALA A 362 21.85 -13.64 17.98
CA ALA A 362 20.61 -14.24 17.49
C ALA A 362 20.50 -14.15 15.95
N VAL A 363 20.73 -12.98 15.36
CA VAL A 363 20.75 -12.80 13.91
C VAL A 363 21.85 -13.64 13.26
N SER A 364 23.02 -13.73 13.88
CA SER A 364 24.09 -14.61 13.39
C SER A 364 23.70 -16.09 13.46
N ALA A 365 22.96 -16.50 14.50
CA ALA A 365 22.42 -17.86 14.61
C ALA A 365 21.37 -18.15 13.53
N MET A 366 20.46 -17.20 13.25
CA MET A 366 19.48 -17.32 12.16
C MET A 366 20.17 -17.49 10.80
N ARG A 367 21.19 -16.68 10.52
CA ARG A 367 21.99 -16.78 9.29
C ARG A 367 22.66 -18.15 9.15
N ARG A 368 23.28 -18.67 10.21
CA ARG A 368 23.89 -20.02 10.21
C ARG A 368 22.87 -21.13 9.98
N ALA A 369 21.67 -20.96 10.53
CA ALA A 369 20.57 -21.90 10.36
C ALA A 369 19.80 -21.73 9.05
N GLN A 370 20.20 -20.77 8.19
CA GLN A 370 19.54 -20.44 6.92
C GLN A 370 18.04 -20.14 7.08
N ILE A 371 17.69 -19.47 8.18
CA ILE A 371 16.32 -19.10 8.50
C ILE A 371 15.94 -17.89 7.65
N VAL A 372 14.78 -17.94 7.01
CA VAL A 372 14.14 -16.78 6.38
C VAL A 372 13.37 -16.03 7.47
N SER A 373 13.56 -14.71 7.55
CA SER A 373 12.96 -13.90 8.61
C SER A 373 11.97 -12.92 8.01
N THR A 374 10.80 -12.83 8.62
CA THR A 374 9.72 -11.90 8.27
C THR A 374 9.29 -11.18 9.53
N VAL A 375 9.15 -9.85 9.46
CA VAL A 375 8.77 -9.04 10.61
C VAL A 375 7.44 -8.36 10.36
N VAL A 376 6.51 -8.60 11.26
CA VAL A 376 5.17 -8.04 11.29
C VAL A 376 5.10 -7.09 12.47
N ALA A 377 5.17 -5.79 12.18
CA ALA A 377 5.26 -4.73 13.18
C ALA A 377 3.99 -3.88 13.21
N THR A 378 3.55 -3.51 14.41
CA THR A 378 2.44 -2.57 14.62
C THR A 378 2.88 -1.27 15.28
N ARG A 379 2.11 -0.20 15.08
CA ARG A 379 2.36 1.18 15.54
C ARG A 379 3.46 1.94 14.78
N SER A 380 3.57 3.24 15.08
CA SER A 380 4.41 4.21 14.38
C SER A 380 5.74 4.52 15.07
N ASP A 381 5.87 4.20 16.36
CA ASP A 381 7.05 4.47 17.21
C ASP A 381 8.08 3.35 17.17
N ILE A 382 8.41 2.85 15.98
CA ILE A 382 9.22 1.64 15.83
C ILE A 382 10.74 1.95 15.83
N ASP A 383 11.55 1.11 16.50
CA ASP A 383 12.99 1.08 16.29
C ASP A 383 13.32 0.41 14.94
N GLN A 384 13.50 1.24 13.92
CA GLN A 384 13.81 0.78 12.57
C GLN A 384 15.14 0.00 12.48
N LYS A 385 16.10 0.22 13.39
CA LYS A 385 17.36 -0.54 13.38
C LYS A 385 17.15 -1.97 13.83
N VAL A 386 16.33 -2.18 14.86
CA VAL A 386 15.97 -3.52 15.34
C VAL A 386 15.21 -4.28 14.27
N LEU A 387 14.19 -3.66 13.65
CA LEU A 387 13.43 -4.30 12.58
C LEU A 387 14.33 -4.72 11.42
N MET A 388 15.23 -3.84 10.98
CA MET A 388 16.13 -4.13 9.86
C MET A 388 17.05 -5.31 10.18
N LYS A 389 17.57 -5.37 11.42
CA LYS A 389 18.37 -6.51 11.88
C LYS A 389 17.56 -7.80 11.91
N LEU A 390 16.35 -7.77 12.44
CA LEU A 390 15.45 -8.94 12.48
C LEU A 390 15.10 -9.41 11.06
N ALA A 391 14.80 -8.50 10.16
CA ALA A 391 14.52 -8.77 8.75
C ALA A 391 15.79 -9.12 7.94
N MET A 392 16.95 -9.26 8.58
CA MET A 392 18.24 -9.58 7.96
C MET A 392 18.60 -8.66 6.79
N ASP A 393 18.34 -7.37 6.97
CA ASP A 393 18.60 -6.29 6.00
C ASP A 393 17.71 -6.33 4.73
N ASP A 394 16.62 -7.12 4.72
CA ASP A 394 15.61 -7.10 3.66
C ASP A 394 14.39 -6.26 4.04
N VAL A 395 14.27 -5.08 3.43
CA VAL A 395 13.17 -4.14 3.69
C VAL A 395 11.81 -4.71 3.27
N ASN A 396 11.78 -5.61 2.27
CA ASN A 396 10.54 -6.21 1.79
C ASN A 396 9.98 -7.27 2.74
N ALA A 397 10.82 -7.79 3.64
CA ALA A 397 10.41 -8.73 4.68
C ALA A 397 9.71 -8.05 5.87
N ILE A 398 9.53 -6.72 5.84
CA ILE A 398 8.93 -5.93 6.91
C ILE A 398 7.51 -5.50 6.53
N PHE A 399 6.53 -6.00 7.28
CA PHE A 399 5.12 -5.73 7.13
C PHE A 399 4.67 -4.80 8.27
N LYS A 400 4.30 -3.56 7.92
CA LYS A 400 3.86 -2.55 8.88
C LYS A 400 2.36 -2.35 8.79
N GLY A 401 1.68 -2.44 9.93
CA GLY A 401 0.25 -2.15 10.07
C GLY A 401 0.00 -1.15 11.20
N LYS A 402 -1.14 -0.43 11.14
CA LYS A 402 -1.54 0.47 12.24
C LYS A 402 -1.87 -0.33 13.52
N ASP A 403 -2.53 -1.47 13.33
CA ASP A 403 -2.93 -2.45 14.34
C ASP A 403 -2.94 -3.85 13.68
N PHE A 404 -3.09 -4.92 14.46
CA PHE A 404 -3.15 -6.28 13.89
C PHE A 404 -4.42 -6.58 13.11
N SER A 405 -5.49 -5.80 13.30
CA SER A 405 -6.67 -5.90 12.44
C SER A 405 -6.37 -5.46 11.01
N ALA A 406 -5.47 -4.49 10.84
CA ALA A 406 -5.00 -4.05 9.53
C ALA A 406 -4.19 -5.13 8.81
N LEU A 407 -3.52 -6.03 9.55
CA LEU A 407 -2.75 -7.15 8.98
C LEU A 407 -3.64 -8.29 8.48
N LEU A 408 -4.89 -8.34 8.95
CA LEU A 408 -5.93 -9.23 8.42
C LEU A 408 -6.65 -8.65 7.20
N ARG A 409 -6.36 -7.40 6.79
CA ARG A 409 -6.89 -6.86 5.53
C ARG A 409 -6.28 -7.62 4.35
N SER A 410 -7.13 -7.97 3.39
CA SER A 410 -6.76 -8.84 2.25
C SER A 410 -5.46 -8.42 1.58
N SER A 411 -5.24 -7.13 1.30
CA SER A 411 -4.04 -6.68 0.58
C SER A 411 -2.72 -6.90 1.33
N LEU A 412 -2.67 -6.65 2.65
CA LEU A 412 -1.46 -6.86 3.45
C LEU A 412 -1.25 -8.34 3.75
N PHE A 413 -2.35 -9.04 4.03
CA PHE A 413 -2.35 -10.47 4.29
C PHE A 413 -1.93 -11.28 3.06
N ASP A 414 -2.48 -10.98 1.88
CA ASP A 414 -2.14 -11.65 0.64
C ASP A 414 -0.66 -11.40 0.27
N ARG A 415 -0.15 -10.18 0.48
CA ARG A 415 1.28 -9.88 0.29
C ARG A 415 2.17 -10.67 1.26
N PHE A 416 1.74 -10.83 2.52
CA PHE A 416 2.43 -11.66 3.49
C PHE A 416 2.44 -13.13 3.08
N ILE A 417 1.31 -13.67 2.64
CA ILE A 417 1.22 -15.05 2.15
C ILE A 417 2.11 -15.23 0.92
N GLN A 418 2.07 -14.32 -0.05
CA GLN A 418 2.96 -14.35 -1.23
C GLN A 418 4.44 -14.33 -0.88
N TRP A 419 4.83 -13.58 0.16
CA TRP A 419 6.20 -13.55 0.65
C TRP A 419 6.64 -14.90 1.24
N VAL A 420 5.73 -15.62 1.88
CA VAL A 420 5.98 -16.93 2.49
C VAL A 420 6.03 -18.08 1.45
N CYS A 421 5.40 -17.94 0.27
CA CYS A 421 5.21 -19.05 -0.70
C CYS A 421 6.47 -19.55 -1.50
#